data_AF-A0A0S8ATF6-F1
#
_entry.id   AF-A0A0S8ATF6-F1
#
_cell.length_a   1.000
_cell.length_b   1.000
_cell.length_c   1.000
_cell.angle_alpha   90.00
_cell.angle_beta   90.00
_cell.angle_gamma   90.00
#
_symmetry.space_group_name_H-M   'P 1'
#
loop_
_entity.id
_entity.type
_entity.pdbx_description
1 polymer ?
#
loop_
_entity_poly.entity_id
_entity_poly.type
_entity_poly.pdbx_seq_one_letter_code
_entity_poly.pdbx_strand_id
1 'polypeptide(L)'
;MVKDLDKRPGNSCQLILLGLDGACWPVIKRFSRKAELAHMNRLLAKGAHTNLLSIIPPVTGPAWPAVATGLNPGRLGTFDFYNRRSLDDYTLFPVRSQQLRGRAFWDRLANQGYRVGIFGYPMLVPAYEIDGWMVAGLGASKLQQWVWPANLANELDSIAQPYTISISYGHPKYE
;
A
#
# COMPACT_ATOMS: atom_id res chain seq x y z
N MET A 1 31.95 -0.92 -25.71
CA MET A 1 31.66 -2.15 -24.94
C MET A 1 30.33 -1.94 -24.21
N VAL A 2 29.23 -2.08 -24.96
CA VAL A 2 27.85 -1.92 -24.46
C VAL A 2 27.47 -3.27 -23.87
N LYS A 3 27.37 -3.35 -22.54
CA LYS A 3 26.93 -4.57 -21.86
C LYS A 3 25.40 -4.62 -21.88
N ASP A 4 24.87 -5.59 -22.62
CA ASP A 4 23.63 -6.34 -22.36
C ASP A 4 22.62 -5.70 -21.39
N LEU A 5 21.78 -4.78 -21.89
CA LEU A 5 20.57 -4.31 -21.17
C LEU A 5 19.31 -5.12 -21.52
N ASP A 6 19.42 -6.16 -22.35
CA ASP A 6 18.25 -6.95 -22.81
C ASP A 6 18.02 -8.29 -22.07
N LYS A 7 18.69 -8.51 -20.94
CA LYS A 7 18.40 -9.68 -20.10
C LYS A 7 17.25 -9.35 -19.13
N ARG A 8 16.01 -9.39 -19.65
CA ARG A 8 14.83 -9.59 -18.80
C ARG A 8 15.08 -10.86 -17.97
N PRO A 9 14.96 -10.83 -16.62
CA PRO A 9 15.24 -12.01 -15.82
C PRO A 9 14.34 -13.16 -16.29
N GLY A 10 14.97 -14.19 -16.85
CA GLY A 10 14.32 -15.43 -17.26
C GLY A 10 13.71 -16.11 -16.04
N ASN A 11 12.49 -16.62 -16.23
CA ASN A 11 11.52 -17.14 -15.25
C ASN A 11 10.65 -16.08 -14.57
N SER A 12 9.44 -15.93 -15.12
CA SER A 12 8.35 -15.03 -14.73
C SER A 12 7.78 -15.38 -13.35
N CYS A 13 8.51 -15.07 -12.28
CA CYS A 13 7.95 -15.09 -10.93
C CYS A 13 7.12 -13.82 -10.72
N GLN A 14 5.79 -13.96 -10.67
CA GLN A 14 4.89 -12.89 -10.26
C GLN A 14 4.83 -12.85 -8.73
N LEU A 15 5.08 -11.68 -8.15
CA LEU A 15 4.96 -11.44 -6.72
C LEU A 15 3.72 -10.59 -6.44
N ILE A 16 2.90 -11.03 -5.50
CA ILE A 16 1.78 -10.25 -4.96
C ILE A 16 2.01 -10.04 -3.47
N LEU A 17 2.03 -8.78 -3.04
CA LEU A 17 1.96 -8.41 -1.63
C LEU A 17 0.52 -7.97 -1.32
N LEU A 18 -0.16 -8.73 -0.47
CA LEU A 18 -1.49 -8.39 0.03
C LEU A 18 -1.39 -7.97 1.50
N GLY A 19 -1.77 -6.73 1.80
CA GLY A 19 -1.90 -6.27 3.17
C GLY A 19 -3.37 -6.24 3.61
N LEU A 20 -3.63 -6.73 4.82
CA LEU A 20 -4.96 -6.72 5.44
C LEU A 20 -4.89 -5.82 6.68
N ASP A 21 -5.43 -4.60 6.58
CA ASP A 21 -5.41 -3.65 7.70
C ASP A 21 -6.25 -4.17 8.88
N GLY A 22 -5.73 -4.05 10.10
CA GLY A 22 -6.37 -4.54 11.33
C GLY A 22 -6.48 -6.07 11.46
N ALA A 23 -5.96 -6.86 10.52
CA ALA A 23 -6.12 -8.33 10.52
C ALA A 23 -5.16 -9.04 11.49
N CYS A 24 -5.48 -9.00 12.78
CA CYS A 24 -4.69 -9.67 13.80
C CYS A 24 -4.96 -11.19 13.87
N TRP A 25 -3.98 -11.94 14.40
CA TRP A 25 -4.07 -13.40 14.51
C TRP A 25 -5.31 -13.93 15.24
N PRO A 26 -5.78 -13.32 16.36
CA PRO A 26 -7.03 -13.75 17.00
C PRO A 26 -8.24 -13.71 16.06
N VAL A 27 -8.37 -12.68 15.23
CA VAL A 27 -9.46 -12.54 14.25
C VAL A 27 -9.33 -13.60 13.16
N ILE A 28 -8.15 -13.71 12.54
CA ILE A 28 -7.90 -14.69 11.48
C ILE A 28 -8.16 -16.12 11.98
N LYS A 29 -7.65 -16.48 13.16
CA LYS A 29 -7.81 -17.82 13.75
C LYS A 29 -9.25 -18.12 14.11
N ARG A 30 -10.03 -17.14 14.60
CA ARG A 30 -11.45 -17.30 14.92
C ARG A 30 -12.25 -17.76 13.68
N PHE A 31 -12.06 -17.08 12.55
CA PHE A 31 -12.78 -17.39 11.31
C PHE A 31 -12.21 -18.61 10.58
N SER A 32 -10.89 -18.80 10.65
CA SER A 32 -10.20 -19.99 10.13
C SER A 32 -10.76 -21.29 10.72
N ARG A 33 -10.96 -21.34 12.05
CA ARG A 33 -11.53 -22.50 12.77
C ARG A 33 -12.96 -22.85 12.37
N LYS A 34 -13.72 -21.86 11.88
CA LYS A 34 -15.09 -22.06 11.37
C LYS A 34 -15.13 -22.43 9.89
N ALA A 35 -13.98 -22.62 9.26
CA ALA A 35 -13.83 -22.83 7.82
C ALA A 35 -14.37 -21.67 6.95
N GLU A 36 -14.55 -20.48 7.51
CA GLU A 36 -15.07 -19.29 6.81
C GLU A 36 -14.00 -18.59 5.95
N LEU A 37 -12.72 -18.94 6.11
CA LEU A 37 -11.59 -18.38 5.36
C LEU A 37 -10.85 -19.46 4.55
N ALA A 38 -11.53 -20.14 3.62
CA ALA A 38 -10.98 -21.28 2.87
C ALA A 38 -9.62 -20.98 2.21
N HIS A 39 -9.45 -19.82 1.58
CA HIS A 39 -8.19 -19.44 0.94
C HIS A 39 -7.08 -19.14 1.96
N MET A 40 -7.41 -18.47 3.07
CA MET A 40 -6.45 -18.22 4.15
C MET A 40 -6.00 -19.54 4.79
N ASN A 41 -6.93 -20.48 5.02
CA ASN A 41 -6.62 -21.81 5.56
C ASN A 41 -5.61 -22.56 4.68
N ARG A 42 -5.76 -22.46 3.35
CA ARG A 42 -4.79 -23.03 2.41
C ARG A 42 -3.42 -22.36 2.51
N LEU A 43 -3.36 -21.03 2.67
CA LEU A 43 -2.10 -20.30 2.86
C LEU A 43 -1.42 -20.68 4.18
N LEU A 44 -2.18 -20.81 5.27
CA LEU A 44 -1.65 -21.22 6.57
C LEU A 44 -1.12 -22.66 6.56
N ALA A 45 -1.78 -23.56 5.83
CA ALA A 45 -1.37 -24.97 5.75
C ALA A 45 -0.15 -25.21 4.85
N LYS A 46 0.05 -24.41 3.79
CA LYS A 46 1.10 -24.62 2.78
C LYS A 46 2.23 -23.60 2.81
N GLY A 47 2.04 -22.48 3.50
CA GLY A 47 2.99 -21.37 3.58
C GLY A 47 3.71 -21.30 4.92
N ALA A 48 4.48 -20.22 5.10
CA ALA A 48 5.09 -19.88 6.37
C ALA A 48 4.34 -18.71 7.01
N HIS A 49 4.18 -18.77 8.34
CA HIS A 49 3.56 -17.69 9.08
C HIS A 49 4.18 -17.56 10.47
N THR A 50 4.29 -16.33 10.96
CA THR A 50 4.79 -16.03 12.31
C THR A 50 4.12 -14.79 12.89
N ASN A 51 4.36 -14.54 14.16
CA ASN A 51 4.00 -13.27 14.79
C ASN A 51 5.09 -12.24 14.45
N LEU A 52 4.67 -11.08 13.93
CA LEU A 52 5.53 -9.93 13.73
C LEU A 52 5.15 -8.84 14.73
N LEU A 53 6.15 -8.12 15.22
CA LEU A 53 5.94 -6.89 15.97
C LEU A 53 5.63 -5.77 14.98
N SER A 54 4.61 -4.97 15.30
CA SER A 54 4.36 -3.73 14.57
C SER A 54 5.40 -2.67 14.95
N ILE A 55 5.34 -1.54 14.25
CA ILE A 55 6.02 -0.31 14.66
C ILE A 55 5.37 0.30 15.91
N ILE A 56 6.07 1.25 16.54
CA ILE A 56 5.54 2.08 17.63
C ILE A 56 5.54 3.55 17.14
N PRO A 57 4.36 4.21 17.05
CA PRO A 57 3.03 3.70 17.37
C PRO A 57 2.46 2.78 16.26
N PRO A 58 1.60 1.78 16.59
CA PRO A 58 1.03 0.84 15.62
C PRO A 58 -0.15 1.46 14.84
N VAL A 59 0.07 2.64 14.26
CA VAL A 59 -0.93 3.39 13.49
C VAL A 59 -0.71 3.10 12.00
N THR A 60 -1.80 2.91 11.24
CA THR A 60 -1.78 2.65 9.79
C THR A 60 -0.89 3.65 9.03
N GLY A 61 -0.98 4.95 9.36
CA GLY A 61 -0.20 6.01 8.72
C GLY A 61 1.31 5.73 8.64
N PRO A 62 2.01 5.49 9.76
CA PRO A 62 3.41 5.08 9.70
C PRO A 62 3.64 3.59 9.41
N ALA A 63 2.69 2.69 9.70
CA ALA A 63 2.91 1.25 9.60
C ALA A 63 3.05 0.77 8.16
N TRP A 64 2.23 1.29 7.25
CA TRP A 64 2.30 0.90 5.83
C TRP A 64 3.60 1.37 5.16
N PRO A 65 4.00 2.66 5.23
CA PRO A 65 5.32 3.08 4.75
C PRO A 65 6.49 2.33 5.40
N ALA A 66 6.36 1.89 6.66
CA ALA A 66 7.37 1.05 7.29
C ALA A 66 7.50 -0.33 6.62
N VAL A 67 6.37 -0.98 6.26
CA VAL A 67 6.38 -2.22 5.47
C VAL A 67 7.07 -1.99 4.12
N ALA A 68 6.79 -0.86 3.46
CA ALA A 68 7.37 -0.54 2.16
C ALA A 68 8.89 -0.32 2.19
N THR A 69 9.39 0.34 3.24
CA THR A 69 10.75 0.89 3.27
C THR A 69 11.70 0.19 4.25
N GLY A 70 11.17 -0.57 5.20
CA GLY A 70 11.93 -1.11 6.34
C GLY A 70 12.33 -0.04 7.36
N LEU A 71 11.74 1.16 7.32
CA LEU A 71 12.07 2.27 8.22
C LEU A 71 11.06 2.40 9.36
N ASN A 72 11.55 2.83 10.52
CA ASN A 72 10.70 3.18 11.66
C ASN A 72 10.09 4.59 11.50
N PRO A 73 9.07 4.98 12.30
CA PRO A 73 8.38 6.26 12.20
C PRO A 73 9.29 7.49 12.19
N GLY A 74 10.31 7.51 13.07
CA GLY A 74 11.27 8.62 13.14
C GLY A 74 12.11 8.76 11.86
N ARG A 75 12.51 7.64 11.25
CA ARG A 75 13.25 7.65 9.98
C ARG A 75 12.34 7.98 8.80
N LEU A 76 11.08 7.55 8.81
CA LEU A 76 10.06 7.91 7.82
C LEU A 76 9.71 9.39 7.85
N GLY A 77 9.75 10.01 9.03
CA GLY A 77 9.32 11.40 9.24
C GLY A 77 7.82 11.56 9.51
N THR A 78 7.14 10.49 9.91
CA THR A 78 5.72 10.53 10.30
C THR A 78 5.44 9.57 11.47
N PHE A 79 4.54 9.97 12.35
CA PHE A 79 4.06 9.17 13.49
C PHE A 79 2.54 8.92 13.44
N ASP A 80 1.83 9.55 12.51
CA ASP A 80 0.37 9.46 12.36
C ASP A 80 -0.02 9.76 10.89
N PHE A 81 -1.30 9.92 10.60
CA PHE A 81 -1.82 10.44 9.33
C PHE A 81 -1.54 11.92 9.11
N TYR A 82 -1.27 12.65 10.19
CA TYR A 82 -1.04 14.09 10.18
C TYR A 82 0.30 14.45 10.83
N ASN A 83 0.92 15.50 10.32
CA ASN A 83 2.10 16.10 10.92
C ASN A 83 1.81 17.56 11.30
N ARG A 84 2.53 18.05 12.31
CA ARG A 84 2.60 19.48 12.61
C ARG A 84 3.39 20.21 11.54
N ARG A 85 3.01 21.45 11.24
CA ARG A 85 3.75 22.30 10.29
C ARG A 85 5.14 22.69 10.80
N SER A 86 5.26 22.95 12.10
CA SER A 86 6.54 23.29 12.75
C SER A 86 6.52 22.88 14.23
N LEU A 87 7.60 23.13 14.97
CA LEU A 87 7.66 22.81 16.40
C LEU A 87 6.76 23.72 17.25
N ASP A 88 6.60 24.97 16.82
CA ASP A 88 5.84 26.03 17.52
C ASP A 88 4.40 26.17 17.01
N ASP A 89 4.02 25.37 16.01
CA ASP A 89 2.68 25.37 15.40
C ASP A 89 2.00 24.01 15.61
N TYR A 90 0.85 24.02 16.26
CA TYR A 90 0.03 22.83 16.50
C TYR A 90 -0.95 22.52 15.35
N THR A 91 -0.95 23.31 14.29
CA THR A 91 -1.78 23.06 13.10
C THR A 91 -1.34 21.76 12.43
N LEU A 92 -2.30 20.85 12.27
CA LEU A 92 -2.11 19.54 11.68
C LEU A 92 -2.38 19.57 10.17
N PHE A 93 -1.54 18.89 9.40
CA PHE A 93 -1.70 18.73 7.97
C PHE A 93 -1.58 17.26 7.59
N PRO A 94 -2.40 16.77 6.64
CA PRO A 94 -2.27 15.40 6.15
C PRO A 94 -0.88 15.15 5.60
N VAL A 95 -0.28 14.04 5.99
CA VAL A 95 1.02 13.60 5.46
C VAL A 95 0.84 13.16 4.01
N ARG A 96 1.74 13.63 3.16
CA ARG A 96 1.76 13.32 1.72
C ARG A 96 2.87 12.33 1.41
N SER A 97 2.71 11.59 0.31
CA SER A 97 3.69 10.62 -0.17
C SER A 97 5.10 11.20 -0.30
N GLN A 98 5.22 12.45 -0.75
CA GLN A 98 6.50 13.13 -0.95
C GLN A 98 7.21 13.53 0.35
N GLN A 99 6.49 13.53 1.48
CA GLN A 99 7.06 13.84 2.79
C GLN A 99 7.63 12.59 3.47
N LEU A 100 7.26 11.39 3.00
CA LEU A 100 7.80 10.14 3.48
C LEU A 100 9.25 9.98 3.02
N ARG A 101 10.14 9.64 3.95
CA ARG A 101 11.56 9.43 3.66
C ARG A 101 11.84 7.97 3.37
N GLY A 102 12.88 7.73 2.57
CA GLY A 102 13.30 6.40 2.15
C GLY A 102 12.76 6.01 0.78
N ARG A 103 13.24 4.89 0.25
CA ARG A 103 12.73 4.28 -0.98
C ARG A 103 12.02 2.99 -0.62
N ALA A 104 10.84 2.78 -1.20
CA ALA A 104 10.14 1.53 -1.03
C ALA A 104 10.86 0.40 -1.76
N PHE A 105 10.63 -0.84 -1.36
CA PHE A 105 11.23 -2.00 -2.00
C PHE A 105 10.85 -2.08 -3.48
N TRP A 106 9.63 -1.69 -3.83
CA TRP A 106 9.15 -1.70 -5.21
C TRP A 106 9.81 -0.62 -6.08
N ASP A 107 10.26 0.50 -5.52
CA ASP A 107 11.06 1.48 -6.27
C ASP A 107 12.37 0.86 -6.71
N ARG A 108 12.95 -0.02 -5.87
CA ARG A 108 14.18 -0.75 -6.22
C ARG A 108 13.92 -1.78 -7.31
N LEU A 109 12.78 -2.46 -7.26
CA LEU A 109 12.36 -3.40 -8.30
C LEU A 109 12.12 -2.68 -9.64
N ALA A 110 11.43 -1.54 -9.63
CA ALA A 110 11.23 -0.73 -10.84
C ALA A 110 12.56 -0.27 -11.45
N ASN A 111 13.50 0.19 -10.61
CA ASN A 111 14.86 0.55 -11.07
C ASN A 111 15.66 -0.64 -11.63
N GLN A 112 15.25 -1.88 -11.37
CA GLN A 112 15.82 -3.10 -11.92
C GLN A 112 15.07 -3.62 -13.17
N GLY A 113 14.10 -2.85 -13.69
CA GLY A 113 13.33 -3.19 -14.89
C GLY A 113 12.12 -4.08 -14.62
N TYR A 114 11.68 -4.24 -13.37
CA TYR A 114 10.41 -4.90 -13.06
C TYR A 114 9.26 -3.92 -13.19
N ARG A 115 8.19 -4.33 -13.88
CA ARG A 115 6.94 -3.57 -13.91
C ARG A 115 6.18 -3.74 -12.59
N VAL A 116 5.78 -2.63 -11.96
CA VAL A 116 5.16 -2.59 -10.63
C VAL A 116 3.73 -2.06 -10.71
N GLY A 117 2.80 -2.73 -10.01
CA GLY A 117 1.44 -2.24 -9.78
C GLY A 117 1.18 -2.03 -8.29
N ILE A 118 0.67 -0.87 -7.90
CA ILE A 118 0.36 -0.53 -6.51
C ILE A 118 -1.09 -0.07 -6.43
N PHE A 119 -1.89 -0.72 -5.58
CA PHE A 119 -3.32 -0.43 -5.47
C PHE A 119 -3.72 -0.20 -4.02
N GLY A 120 -4.28 0.97 -3.72
CA GLY A 120 -4.88 1.25 -2.42
C GLY A 120 -3.89 1.31 -1.25
N TYR A 121 -2.60 1.46 -1.52
CA TYR A 121 -1.58 1.50 -0.45
C TYR A 121 -1.72 2.80 0.35
N PRO A 122 -1.89 2.76 1.69
CA PRO A 122 -2.08 3.95 2.51
C PRO A 122 -0.94 4.95 2.38
N MET A 123 -1.26 6.24 2.52
CA MET A 123 -0.30 7.36 2.54
C MET A 123 0.38 7.68 1.19
N LEU A 124 0.16 6.89 0.14
CA LEU A 124 0.75 7.15 -1.18
C LEU A 124 -0.07 8.15 -2.00
N VAL A 125 -0.38 9.31 -1.41
CA VAL A 125 -1.03 10.43 -2.11
C VAL A 125 -0.17 11.70 -2.03
N PRO A 126 0.13 12.36 -3.16
CA PRO A 126 -0.22 11.99 -4.52
C PRO A 126 0.48 10.71 -5.00
N ALA A 127 -0.17 9.99 -5.90
CA ALA A 127 0.39 8.85 -6.60
C ALA A 127 1.59 9.32 -7.44
N TYR A 128 2.76 8.71 -7.25
CA TYR A 128 3.99 9.10 -7.96
C TYR A 128 4.30 8.17 -9.12
N GLU A 129 5.18 8.65 -9.99
CA GLU A 129 5.61 7.93 -11.17
C GLU A 129 6.44 6.68 -10.83
N ILE A 130 6.05 5.56 -11.43
CA ILE A 130 6.75 4.29 -11.38
C ILE A 130 6.61 3.57 -12.72
N ASP A 131 7.57 2.72 -13.07
CA ASP A 131 7.46 1.82 -14.23
C ASP A 131 6.33 0.81 -14.00
N GLY A 132 5.13 1.17 -14.45
CA GLY A 132 3.89 0.47 -14.19
C GLY A 132 2.76 1.43 -13.81
N TRP A 133 2.09 1.17 -12.69
CA TRP A 133 0.90 1.94 -12.30
C TRP A 133 0.72 2.02 -10.78
N MET A 134 0.01 3.07 -10.36
CA MET A 134 -0.34 3.32 -8.96
C MET A 134 -1.77 3.86 -8.85
N VAL A 135 -2.51 3.36 -7.87
CA VAL A 135 -3.80 3.89 -7.42
C VAL A 135 -3.68 4.19 -5.94
N ALA A 136 -3.79 5.46 -5.56
CA ALA A 136 -3.70 5.92 -4.19
C ALA A 136 -4.87 5.37 -3.35
N GLY A 137 -4.60 5.07 -2.09
CA GLY A 137 -5.57 4.51 -1.15
C GLY A 137 -6.06 5.51 -0.10
N LEU A 138 -6.14 5.01 1.14
CA LEU A 138 -6.60 5.75 2.31
C LEU A 138 -5.97 7.15 2.40
N GLY A 139 -6.84 8.16 2.54
CA GLY A 139 -6.45 9.57 2.63
C GLY A 139 -6.42 10.32 1.29
N ALA A 140 -6.59 9.64 0.17
CA ALA A 140 -6.66 10.27 -1.14
C ALA A 140 -8.09 10.74 -1.49
N SER A 141 -8.18 11.77 -2.32
CA SER A 141 -9.42 12.21 -2.97
C SER A 141 -9.22 12.38 -4.49
N LYS A 142 -10.31 12.35 -5.26
CA LYS A 142 -10.26 12.56 -6.72
C LYS A 142 -9.81 13.98 -7.12
N LEU A 143 -9.73 14.93 -6.18
CA LEU A 143 -9.19 16.28 -6.40
C LEU A 143 -7.65 16.32 -6.38
N GLN A 144 -7.01 15.24 -5.95
CA GLN A 144 -5.56 15.10 -5.92
C GLN A 144 -5.10 14.22 -7.08
N GLN A 145 -3.80 14.15 -7.33
CA GLN A 145 -3.23 13.12 -8.22
C GLN A 145 -3.33 11.76 -7.51
N TRP A 146 -4.42 11.02 -7.73
CA TRP A 146 -4.73 9.75 -7.07
C TRP A 146 -4.39 8.53 -7.93
N VAL A 147 -4.00 8.72 -9.20
CA VAL A 147 -3.49 7.66 -10.07
C VAL A 147 -2.20 8.05 -10.76
N TRP A 148 -1.43 7.03 -11.14
CA TRP A 148 -0.37 7.10 -12.12
C TRP A 148 -0.44 5.88 -13.05
N PRO A 149 -0.32 6.03 -14.38
CA PRO A 149 -0.42 7.28 -15.13
C PRO A 149 -1.84 7.88 -15.09
N ALA A 150 -2.00 9.15 -15.49
CA ALA A 150 -3.28 9.86 -15.38
C ALA A 150 -4.44 9.19 -16.15
N ASN A 151 -4.15 8.55 -17.28
CA ASN A 151 -5.15 7.85 -18.10
C ASN A 151 -5.70 6.57 -17.45
N LEU A 152 -5.05 6.05 -16.41
CA LEU A 152 -5.55 4.90 -15.63
C LEU A 152 -6.92 5.19 -14.99
N ALA A 153 -7.23 6.46 -14.70
CA ALA A 153 -8.53 6.86 -14.17
C ALA A 153 -9.68 6.42 -15.09
N ASN A 154 -9.52 6.58 -16.42
CA ASN A 154 -10.53 6.22 -17.40
C ASN A 154 -10.76 4.70 -17.45
N GLU A 155 -9.68 3.92 -17.34
CA GLU A 155 -9.75 2.46 -17.28
C GLU A 155 -10.51 2.01 -16.03
N LEU A 156 -10.16 2.56 -14.86
CA LEU A 156 -10.84 2.25 -13.60
C LEU A 156 -12.34 2.60 -13.65
N ASP A 157 -12.70 3.77 -14.20
CA ASP A 157 -14.10 4.18 -14.31
C ASP A 157 -14.89 3.26 -15.26
N SER A 158 -14.28 2.77 -16.35
CA SER A 158 -14.91 1.81 -17.26
C SER A 158 -15.18 0.44 -16.65
N ILE A 159 -14.32 -0.01 -15.73
CA ILE A 159 -14.44 -1.31 -15.05
C ILE A 159 -15.40 -1.21 -13.87
N ALA A 160 -15.32 -0.14 -13.08
CA ALA A 160 -15.98 -0.04 -11.77
C ALA A 160 -17.33 0.72 -11.77
N GLN A 161 -17.68 1.41 -12.86
CA GLN A 161 -18.97 2.08 -13.06
C GLN A 161 -19.51 2.95 -11.89
N PRO A 162 -18.99 4.15 -11.60
CA PRO A 162 -17.63 4.67 -11.72
C PRO A 162 -16.74 4.26 -10.51
N TYR A 163 -15.43 4.39 -10.65
CA TYR A 163 -14.51 4.06 -9.56
C TYR A 163 -14.64 5.06 -8.40
N THR A 164 -14.65 4.55 -7.17
CA THR A 164 -14.57 5.37 -5.95
C THR A 164 -13.39 4.90 -5.10
N ILE A 165 -12.60 5.85 -4.58
CA ILE A 165 -11.40 5.56 -3.78
C ILE A 165 -11.80 4.92 -2.44
N SER A 166 -12.91 5.37 -1.85
CA SER A 166 -13.45 4.85 -0.61
C SER A 166 -14.95 4.63 -0.75
N ILE A 167 -15.41 3.46 -0.30
CA ILE A 167 -16.82 3.17 -0.11
C ILE A 167 -17.23 3.54 1.31
N SER A 168 -18.45 4.05 1.48
CA SER A 168 -19.01 4.30 2.81
C SER A 168 -19.21 2.97 3.54
N TYR A 169 -18.84 2.92 4.83
CA TYR A 169 -19.06 1.74 5.67
C TYR A 169 -20.54 1.38 5.82
N GLY A 170 -21.45 2.36 5.76
CA GLY A 170 -22.90 2.17 5.79
C GLY A 170 -23.53 2.08 4.41
N HIS A 171 -22.79 1.60 3.41
CA HIS A 171 -23.35 1.46 2.07
C HIS A 171 -24.36 0.29 2.07
N PRO A 172 -25.63 0.49 1.63
CA PRO A 172 -26.71 -0.49 1.79
C PRO A 172 -26.45 -1.89 1.21
N LYS A 173 -25.51 -2.00 0.26
CA LYS A 173 -25.05 -3.29 -0.29
C LYS A 173 -24.37 -4.21 0.74
N TYR A 174 -23.82 -3.64 1.82
CA TYR A 174 -23.02 -4.35 2.82
C TYR A 174 -23.67 -4.38 4.21
N GLU A 175 -24.92 -3.91 4.32
CA GLU A 175 -25.81 -4.15 5.46
C GLU A 175 -26.54 -5.49 5.27
#